data_AF-A0A2S2PJE0-F1
#
_entry.id   AF-A0A2S2PJE0-F1
#
_cell.length_a   1.000
_cell.length_b   1.000
_cell.length_c   1.000
_cell.angle_alpha   90.00
_cell.angle_beta   90.00
_cell.angle_gamma   90.00
#
_symmetry.space_group_name_H-M   'P 1'
#
loop_
_entity.id
_entity.type
_entity.pdbx_description
1 polymer ?
#
loop_
_entity_poly.entity_id
_entity_poly.type
_entity_poly.pdbx_seq_one_letter_code
_entity_poly.pdbx_strand_id
1 'polypeptide(L)'
;MISKINKSKKRQARSWVEALFQKRDCVTFIPSTTDKTRCSCGLSLTFHCGGGSGSVQLDPDNPNEVWSSLRHTVVSATDAYGTIEFQGGPHPTKAQYVRLSHDTRPETILHLFNREWGLELPKLLITIQGGKANFEIQPKLKKVLRKGLLKAAKTTGAWVFTGGTNTGVTRQVGDALLLDSQRPGRVVSIGIAPWGIIENNHELIGHNKDVPYHSISSPRSKLAVLNNRHTYFLLVDDGTSGRYGAEIELRKKLEKYISIQKLHPSAHYSTPVVSLVIEGGTHTIRAVLEYVTDTPPVPVVICDGSGRAADLLAFTHRWPIPFESDMQWIVADKLF
;
A
#
# COMPACT_ATOMS: atom_id res chain seq x y z
N MET A 1 27.69 44.87 30.15
CA MET A 1 26.56 44.97 29.20
C MET A 1 26.87 44.14 27.97
N ILE A 2 26.10 43.05 27.79
CA ILE A 2 25.61 42.49 26.53
C ILE A 2 26.65 42.19 25.43
N SER A 3 27.09 40.93 25.34
CA SER A 3 27.46 40.31 24.06
C SER A 3 26.31 39.41 23.60
N LYS A 4 25.54 39.90 22.62
CA LYS A 4 24.46 39.14 21.97
C LYS A 4 25.08 38.03 21.11
N ILE A 5 24.87 36.79 21.52
CA ILE A 5 25.11 35.59 20.72
C ILE A 5 24.09 35.58 19.57
N ASN A 6 24.53 35.89 18.36
CA ASN A 6 23.75 35.71 17.15
C ASN A 6 24.00 34.29 16.61
N LYS A 7 23.28 33.29 17.16
CA LYS A 7 23.25 31.94 16.58
C LYS A 7 22.36 31.98 15.34
N SER A 8 22.97 32.13 14.16
CA SER A 8 22.28 31.84 12.91
C SER A 8 21.83 30.37 12.93
N LYS A 9 20.52 30.14 12.81
CA LYS A 9 19.97 28.80 12.59
C LYS A 9 20.48 28.32 11.23
N LYS A 10 21.57 27.54 11.22
CA LYS A 10 21.95 26.75 10.03
C LYS A 10 20.76 25.84 9.69
N ARG A 11 20.08 26.10 8.57
CA ARG A 11 19.15 25.13 7.96
C ARG A 11 19.94 23.85 7.70
N GLN A 12 19.65 22.80 8.47
CA GLN A 12 20.18 21.47 8.22
C GLN A 12 19.85 21.08 6.78
N ALA A 13 20.83 20.54 6.04
CA ALA A 13 20.60 20.10 4.67
C ALA A 13 19.50 19.04 4.67
N ARG A 14 18.54 19.16 3.75
CA ARG A 14 17.45 18.19 3.61
C ARG A 14 18.02 16.80 3.35
N SER A 15 17.43 15.78 3.98
CA SER A 15 17.79 14.39 3.71
C SER A 15 17.46 14.03 2.25
N TRP A 16 18.10 12.97 1.72
CA TRP A 16 17.81 12.48 0.37
C TRP A 16 16.33 12.11 0.21
N VAL A 17 15.72 11.53 1.25
CA VAL A 17 14.28 11.20 1.30
C VAL A 17 13.43 12.47 1.17
N GLU A 18 13.73 13.53 1.93
CA GLU A 18 13.01 14.81 1.85
C GLU A 18 13.19 15.55 0.53
N ALA A 19 14.29 15.30 -0.18
CA ALA A 19 14.56 15.90 -1.48
C ALA A 19 13.72 15.28 -2.61
N LEU A 20 13.33 14.01 -2.48
CA LEU A 20 12.67 13.25 -3.56
C LEU A 20 11.23 12.85 -3.25
N PHE A 21 10.89 12.64 -1.99
CA PHE A 21 9.54 12.25 -1.59
C PHE A 21 8.77 13.46 -1.06
N GLN A 22 7.53 13.53 -1.53
CA GLN A 22 6.62 14.61 -1.21
C GLN A 22 5.39 14.07 -0.50
N LYS A 23 4.70 14.92 0.25
CA LYS A 23 3.39 14.68 0.85
C LYS A 23 2.36 15.65 0.27
N ARG A 24 1.07 15.39 0.50
CA ARG A 24 -0.03 16.23 0.04
C ARG A 24 -0.91 16.64 1.20
N ASP A 25 -1.23 17.92 1.27
CA ASP A 25 -2.20 18.44 2.23
C ASP A 25 -3.32 19.16 1.48
N CYS A 26 -4.57 18.84 1.80
CA CYS A 26 -5.74 19.48 1.18
C CYS A 26 -5.85 20.93 1.67
N VAL A 27 -5.87 21.88 0.74
CA VAL A 27 -5.93 23.33 1.04
C VAL A 27 -7.26 23.96 0.62
N THR A 28 -7.97 23.36 -0.34
CA THR A 28 -9.26 23.86 -0.81
C THR A 28 -10.42 23.07 -0.20
N PHE A 29 -11.41 23.77 0.36
CA PHE A 29 -12.61 23.14 0.90
C PHE A 29 -13.65 22.95 -0.21
N ILE A 30 -13.88 21.70 -0.61
CA ILE A 30 -14.96 21.33 -1.53
C ILE A 30 -16.01 20.56 -0.72
N PRO A 31 -17.22 21.09 -0.51
CA PRO A 31 -18.25 20.42 0.29
C PRO A 31 -18.51 18.99 -0.16
N SER A 32 -18.66 18.05 0.78
CA SER A 32 -19.09 16.70 0.45
C SER A 32 -20.57 16.68 0.07
N THR A 33 -20.93 15.80 -0.87
CA THR A 33 -22.33 15.54 -1.26
C THR A 33 -23.19 15.01 -0.12
N THR A 34 -22.59 14.34 0.86
CA THR A 34 -23.32 13.71 1.99
C THR A 34 -23.38 14.58 3.24
N ASP A 35 -22.39 15.44 3.45
CA ASP A 35 -22.26 16.28 4.65
C ASP A 35 -21.56 17.58 4.28
N LYS A 36 -22.33 18.67 4.19
CA LYS A 36 -21.82 20.00 3.80
C LYS A 36 -20.85 20.60 4.83
N THR A 37 -20.75 20.04 6.04
CA THR A 37 -19.78 20.47 7.05
C THR A 37 -18.40 19.82 6.89
N ARG A 38 -18.28 18.85 5.96
CA ARG A 38 -17.04 18.15 5.65
C ARG A 38 -16.62 18.40 4.21
N CYS A 39 -15.31 18.50 4.02
CA CYS A 39 -14.71 18.54 2.70
C CYS A 39 -14.78 17.14 2.06
N SER A 40 -14.78 17.11 0.73
CA SER A 40 -14.65 15.90 -0.06
C SER A 40 -13.32 15.18 0.16
N CYS A 41 -12.30 15.82 0.73
CA CYS A 41 -11.10 15.13 1.21
C CYS A 41 -11.36 14.31 2.49
N GLY A 42 -12.44 14.58 3.23
CA GLY A 42 -12.79 13.92 4.50
C GLY A 42 -12.54 14.78 5.75
N LEU A 43 -11.81 15.89 5.65
CA LEU A 43 -11.54 16.78 6.78
C LEU A 43 -12.72 17.73 7.04
N SER A 44 -12.87 18.24 8.26
CA SER A 44 -13.94 19.17 8.62
C SER A 44 -13.67 20.58 8.08
N LEU A 45 -14.72 21.38 7.93
CA LEU A 45 -14.58 22.80 7.61
C LEU A 45 -13.67 23.53 8.61
N THR A 46 -13.79 23.21 9.91
CA THR A 46 -12.95 23.78 10.96
C THR A 46 -11.47 23.46 10.79
N PHE A 47 -11.11 22.29 10.26
CA PHE A 47 -9.73 21.93 9.96
C PHE A 47 -9.15 22.83 8.86
N HIS A 48 -9.94 23.08 7.81
CA HIS A 48 -9.56 24.00 6.73
C HIS A 48 -9.48 25.47 7.20
N CYS A 49 -10.38 25.91 8.09
CA CYS A 49 -10.40 27.29 8.59
C CYS A 49 -9.35 27.57 9.69
N GLY A 50 -9.05 26.58 10.53
CA GLY A 50 -8.28 26.76 11.77
C GLY A 50 -6.78 26.43 11.68
N GLY A 51 -6.34 25.75 10.62
CA GLY A 51 -5.00 25.16 10.53
C GLY A 51 -3.89 26.03 9.93
N GLY A 52 -4.14 27.28 9.55
CA GLY A 52 -3.15 28.14 8.88
C GLY A 52 -2.84 27.73 7.43
N SER A 53 -3.53 26.72 6.88
CA SER A 53 -3.44 26.28 5.49
C SER A 53 -4.44 27.05 4.61
N GLY A 54 -4.22 28.35 4.43
CA GLY A 54 -4.82 29.14 3.36
C GLY A 54 -6.31 29.48 3.52
N SER A 55 -6.68 30.66 2.99
CA SER A 55 -8.05 31.12 2.86
C SER A 55 -8.97 30.02 2.30
N VAL A 56 -10.15 29.85 2.91
CA VAL A 56 -11.27 29.15 2.29
C VAL A 56 -11.56 29.82 0.94
N GLN A 57 -10.94 29.32 -0.13
CA GLN A 57 -11.35 29.64 -1.49
C GLN A 57 -12.57 28.76 -1.77
N LEU A 58 -13.72 29.20 -1.26
CA LEU A 58 -14.98 28.85 -1.89
C LEU A 58 -14.91 29.56 -3.23
N ASP A 59 -14.55 28.85 -4.31
CA ASP A 59 -14.66 29.40 -5.65
C ASP A 59 -16.16 29.66 -5.91
N PRO A 60 -16.63 30.91 -5.86
CA PRO A 60 -18.06 31.21 -6.01
C PRO A 60 -18.52 30.94 -7.46
N ASP A 61 -17.58 30.84 -8.40
CA ASP A 61 -17.84 30.76 -9.83
C ASP A 61 -18.04 29.32 -10.33
N ASN A 62 -17.84 28.30 -9.50
CA ASN A 62 -18.01 26.89 -9.90
C ASN A 62 -18.72 26.00 -8.85
N PRO A 63 -20.05 26.09 -8.72
CA PRO A 63 -20.82 25.28 -7.76
C PRO A 63 -20.80 23.77 -8.04
N ASN A 64 -20.28 23.34 -9.20
CA ASN A 64 -20.16 21.94 -9.61
C ASN A 64 -18.71 21.41 -9.53
N GLU A 65 -17.80 22.13 -8.88
CA GLU A 65 -16.42 21.68 -8.75
C GLU A 65 -16.31 20.33 -8.02
N VAL A 66 -15.63 19.37 -8.66
CA VAL A 66 -15.38 18.04 -8.09
C VAL A 66 -13.98 18.00 -7.51
N TRP A 67 -13.88 17.62 -6.24
CA TRP A 67 -12.61 17.48 -5.55
C TRP A 67 -11.69 16.48 -6.28
N SER A 68 -10.44 16.87 -6.40
CA SER A 68 -9.36 16.06 -6.94
C SER A 68 -8.05 16.38 -6.23
N SER A 69 -7.23 15.35 -6.00
CA SER A 69 -5.96 15.50 -5.30
C SER A 69 -5.04 16.51 -5.99
N LEU A 70 -4.95 16.48 -7.32
CA LEU A 70 -4.04 17.34 -8.08
C LEU A 70 -4.39 18.83 -8.02
N ARG A 71 -5.67 19.20 -7.90
CA ARG A 71 -6.11 20.60 -7.90
C ARG A 71 -6.26 21.20 -6.50
N HIS A 72 -6.68 20.40 -5.54
CA HIS A 72 -7.14 20.90 -4.24
C HIS A 72 -6.15 20.64 -3.10
N THR A 73 -4.99 20.05 -3.42
CA THR A 73 -3.91 19.80 -2.46
C THR A 73 -2.67 20.57 -2.84
N VAL A 74 -1.89 20.96 -1.82
CA VAL A 74 -0.53 21.47 -2.00
C VAL A 74 0.47 20.35 -1.73
N VAL A 75 1.56 20.36 -2.50
CA VAL A 75 2.65 19.42 -2.36
C VAL A 75 3.78 20.04 -1.55
N SER A 76 4.33 19.31 -0.59
CA SER A 76 5.52 19.71 0.16
C SER A 76 6.45 18.52 0.39
N ALA A 77 7.68 18.75 0.85
CA ALA A 77 8.58 17.64 1.24
C ALA A 77 7.92 16.74 2.29
N THR A 78 8.19 15.44 2.23
CA THR A 78 7.67 14.49 3.22
C THR A 78 8.22 14.77 4.61
N ASP A 79 7.38 14.56 5.63
CA ASP A 79 7.67 14.80 7.04
C ASP A 79 7.52 13.52 7.90
N ALA A 80 7.30 12.36 7.27
CA ALA A 80 7.04 11.11 7.96
C ALA A 80 7.81 9.96 7.30
N TYR A 81 8.98 9.65 7.85
CA TYR A 81 9.79 8.50 7.43
C TYR A 81 10.75 8.04 8.54
N GLY A 82 11.14 6.76 8.51
CA GLY A 82 12.03 6.18 9.51
C GLY A 82 11.69 4.72 9.78
N THR A 83 11.73 4.32 11.05
CA THR A 83 11.44 2.96 11.49
C THR A 83 10.23 2.92 12.40
N ILE A 84 9.27 2.05 12.12
CA ILE A 84 8.19 1.68 13.04
C ILE A 84 8.69 0.53 13.91
N GLU A 85 8.54 0.65 15.22
CA GLU A 85 8.76 -0.42 16.19
C GLU A 85 7.43 -0.90 16.77
N PHE A 86 6.97 -2.06 16.30
CA PHE A 86 5.68 -2.61 16.70
C PHE A 86 5.71 -3.13 18.14
N GLN A 87 4.76 -2.65 18.94
CA GLN A 87 4.61 -2.96 20.36
C GLN A 87 3.60 -4.09 20.60
N GLY A 88 3.62 -4.66 21.82
CA GLY A 88 2.62 -5.63 22.29
C GLY A 88 2.91 -7.10 21.97
N GLY A 89 4.06 -7.41 21.36
CA GLY A 89 4.55 -8.78 21.18
C GLY A 89 5.67 -9.12 22.17
N PRO A 90 6.01 -10.41 22.35
CA PRO A 90 7.14 -10.82 23.19
C PRO A 90 8.49 -10.32 22.67
N HIS A 91 8.59 -10.04 21.36
CA HIS A 91 9.74 -9.39 20.73
C HIS A 91 9.23 -8.28 19.80
N PRO A 92 9.71 -7.03 19.94
CA PRO A 92 9.33 -5.95 19.04
C PRO A 92 9.84 -6.24 17.63
N THR A 93 8.97 -6.11 16.64
CA THR A 93 9.33 -6.21 15.22
C THR A 93 9.48 -4.81 14.64
N LYS A 94 10.54 -4.60 13.84
CA LYS A 94 10.77 -3.32 13.17
C LYS A 94 10.35 -3.37 11.70
N ALA A 95 9.88 -2.23 11.19
CA ALA A 95 9.61 -2.02 9.78
C ALA A 95 10.05 -0.61 9.34
N GLN A 96 10.68 -0.50 8.17
CA GLN A 96 11.01 0.79 7.58
C GLN A 96 9.77 1.39 6.91
N TYR A 97 9.59 2.71 6.94
CA TYR A 97 8.45 3.36 6.31
C TYR A 97 8.78 4.73 5.73
N VAL A 98 7.99 5.13 4.73
CA VAL A 98 7.98 6.48 4.18
C VAL A 98 6.55 6.89 3.78
N ARG A 99 6.16 8.12 4.10
CA ARG A 99 5.00 8.80 3.53
C ARG A 99 5.38 9.41 2.19
N LEU A 100 4.59 9.14 1.16
CA LEU A 100 4.84 9.59 -0.20
C LEU A 100 3.55 9.95 -0.92
N SER A 101 3.63 10.88 -1.86
CA SER A 101 2.50 11.30 -2.68
C SER A 101 2.02 10.17 -3.60
N HIS A 102 0.71 10.07 -3.83
CA HIS A 102 0.08 9.07 -4.70
C HIS A 102 0.56 9.09 -6.16
N ASP A 103 1.12 10.20 -6.62
CA ASP A 103 1.68 10.38 -7.96
C ASP A 103 3.22 10.30 -7.99
N THR A 104 3.85 9.83 -6.90
CA THR A 104 5.30 9.58 -6.87
C THR A 104 5.67 8.59 -7.98
N ARG A 105 6.71 8.93 -8.75
CA ARG A 105 7.20 8.11 -9.86
C ARG A 105 7.79 6.77 -9.37
N PRO A 106 7.51 5.64 -10.04
CA PRO A 106 7.96 4.32 -9.59
C PRO A 106 9.49 4.17 -9.60
N GLU A 107 10.21 4.89 -10.47
CA GLU A 107 11.67 4.97 -10.50
C GLU A 107 12.24 5.42 -9.15
N THR A 108 11.61 6.43 -8.55
CA THR A 108 12.03 7.00 -7.26
C THR A 108 11.79 6.02 -6.12
N ILE A 109 10.67 5.29 -6.16
CA ILE A 109 10.35 4.25 -5.17
C ILE A 109 11.32 3.08 -5.28
N LEU A 110 11.63 2.61 -6.48
CA LEU A 110 12.61 1.54 -6.67
C LEU A 110 14.01 1.97 -6.22
N HIS A 111 14.37 3.23 -6.44
CA HIS A 111 15.63 3.76 -5.93
C HIS A 111 15.69 3.74 -4.39
N LEU A 112 14.61 4.12 -3.71
CA LEU A 112 14.49 3.97 -2.25
C LEU A 112 14.70 2.52 -1.81
N PHE A 113 14.04 1.57 -2.47
CA PHE A 113 14.18 0.15 -2.15
C PHE A 113 15.64 -0.30 -2.24
N ASN A 114 16.33 0.07 -3.32
CA ASN A 114 17.68 -0.41 -3.59
C ASN A 114 18.76 0.31 -2.77
N ARG A 115 18.64 1.64 -2.57
CA ARG A 115 19.69 2.45 -1.95
C ARG A 115 19.50 2.65 -0.46
N GLU A 116 18.29 3.03 -0.04
CA GLU A 116 18.03 3.35 1.36
C GLU A 116 17.64 2.11 2.16
N TRP A 117 16.88 1.19 1.56
CA TRP A 117 16.44 -0.04 2.22
C TRP A 117 17.33 -1.25 1.93
N GLY A 118 18.30 -1.12 1.03
CA GLY A 118 19.28 -2.16 0.71
C GLY A 118 18.65 -3.43 0.12
N LEU A 119 17.53 -3.30 -0.58
CA LEU A 119 16.83 -4.42 -1.19
C LEU A 119 17.39 -4.70 -2.58
N GLU A 120 17.72 -5.97 -2.86
CA GLU A 120 18.00 -6.42 -4.22
C GLU A 120 16.70 -6.65 -4.99
N LEU A 121 16.72 -6.40 -6.31
CA LEU A 121 15.59 -6.67 -7.18
C LEU A 121 15.10 -8.12 -7.01
N PRO A 122 13.79 -8.35 -6.85
CA PRO A 122 13.29 -9.68 -6.57
C PRO A 122 13.24 -10.51 -7.85
N LYS A 123 13.46 -11.82 -7.73
CA LYS A 123 13.30 -12.75 -8.86
C LYS A 123 11.83 -13.05 -9.17
N LEU A 124 10.91 -12.65 -8.29
CA LEU A 124 9.46 -12.78 -8.43
C LEU A 124 8.77 -11.71 -7.57
N LEU A 125 7.75 -11.06 -8.09
CA LEU A 125 6.87 -10.19 -7.30
C LEU A 125 5.51 -10.86 -7.12
N ILE A 126 5.16 -11.15 -5.86
CA ILE A 126 3.85 -11.70 -5.49
C ILE A 126 2.97 -10.56 -4.98
N THR A 127 1.92 -10.22 -5.72
CA THR A 127 0.97 -9.18 -5.33
C THR A 127 -0.31 -9.80 -4.77
N ILE A 128 -0.63 -9.49 -3.51
CA ILE A 128 -1.81 -10.05 -2.84
C ILE A 128 -3.03 -9.16 -3.08
N GLN A 129 -4.09 -9.77 -3.60
CA GLN A 129 -5.41 -9.17 -3.81
C GLN A 129 -6.45 -9.88 -2.93
N GLY A 130 -7.44 -9.13 -2.44
CA GLY A 130 -8.48 -9.72 -1.59
C GLY A 130 -9.34 -8.71 -0.84
N GLY A 131 -10.18 -9.22 0.07
CA GLY A 131 -11.11 -8.39 0.82
C GLY A 131 -10.44 -7.52 1.88
N LYS A 132 -10.95 -6.30 2.04
CA LYS A 132 -10.52 -5.34 3.09
C LYS A 132 -11.15 -5.64 4.45
N ALA A 133 -12.43 -6.04 4.46
CA ALA A 133 -13.13 -6.45 5.68
C ALA A 133 -12.55 -7.77 6.21
N ASN A 134 -12.54 -7.96 7.53
CA ASN A 134 -12.15 -9.23 8.13
C ASN A 134 -13.14 -10.34 7.73
N PHE A 135 -12.59 -11.52 7.45
CA PHE A 135 -13.33 -12.74 7.11
C PHE A 135 -12.60 -13.94 7.67
N GLU A 136 -13.30 -15.07 7.77
CA GLU A 136 -12.71 -16.34 8.19
C GLU A 136 -12.46 -17.25 6.99
N ILE A 137 -11.34 -17.96 7.02
CA ILE A 137 -10.97 -18.97 6.02
C ILE A 137 -10.99 -20.32 6.72
N GLN A 138 -11.46 -21.37 6.05
CA GLN A 138 -11.41 -22.73 6.57
C GLN A 138 -9.98 -23.08 7.06
N PRO A 139 -9.80 -23.63 8.27
CA PRO A 139 -8.47 -23.87 8.86
C PRO A 139 -7.52 -24.69 7.98
N LYS A 140 -8.04 -25.69 7.27
CA LYS A 140 -7.26 -26.52 6.32
C LYS A 140 -6.71 -25.68 5.18
N LEU A 141 -7.56 -24.88 4.53
CA LEU A 141 -7.16 -23.97 3.45
C LEU A 141 -6.17 -22.92 3.95
N LYS A 142 -6.45 -22.31 5.11
CA LYS A 142 -5.55 -21.36 5.77
C LYS A 142 -4.15 -21.93 5.97
N LYS A 143 -4.03 -23.19 6.42
CA LYS A 143 -2.75 -23.87 6.62
C LYS A 143 -2.00 -24.10 5.31
N VAL A 144 -2.70 -24.54 4.26
CA VAL A 144 -2.11 -24.75 2.92
C VAL A 144 -1.63 -23.44 2.33
N LEU A 145 -2.47 -22.41 2.34
CA LEU A 145 -2.17 -21.07 1.85
C LEU A 145 -0.92 -20.49 2.52
N ARG A 146 -0.86 -20.50 3.85
CA ARG A 146 0.29 -19.99 4.62
C ARG A 146 1.58 -20.71 4.26
N LYS A 147 1.54 -22.06 4.22
CA LYS A 147 2.73 -22.88 3.89
C LYS A 147 3.17 -22.66 2.44
N GLY A 148 2.22 -22.62 1.50
CA GLY A 148 2.47 -22.43 0.08
C GLY A 148 3.08 -21.06 -0.22
N LEU A 149 2.46 -19.99 0.27
CA LEU A 149 2.94 -18.62 0.08
C LEU A 149 4.34 -18.44 0.66
N LEU A 150 4.56 -18.90 1.90
CA LEU A 150 5.87 -18.76 2.54
C LEU A 150 6.95 -19.56 1.81
N LYS A 151 6.64 -20.80 1.38
CA LYS A 151 7.57 -21.63 0.62
C LYS A 151 7.91 -20.96 -0.72
N ALA A 152 6.91 -20.51 -1.48
CA ALA A 152 7.11 -19.84 -2.76
C ALA A 152 8.00 -18.60 -2.60
N ALA A 153 7.64 -17.69 -1.68
CA ALA A 153 8.37 -16.45 -1.50
C ALA A 153 9.84 -16.68 -1.10
N LYS A 154 10.11 -17.64 -0.22
CA LYS A 154 11.48 -17.97 0.19
C LYS A 154 12.29 -18.65 -0.90
N THR A 155 11.72 -19.65 -1.55
CA THR A 155 12.45 -20.45 -2.55
C THR A 155 12.85 -19.58 -3.75
N THR A 156 12.04 -18.60 -4.13
CA THR A 156 12.34 -17.72 -5.26
C THR A 156 13.06 -16.44 -4.85
N GLY A 157 13.08 -16.06 -3.57
CA GLY A 157 13.51 -14.71 -3.16
C GLY A 157 12.53 -13.65 -3.64
N ALA A 158 11.23 -13.89 -3.47
CA ALA A 158 10.19 -12.97 -3.91
C ALA A 158 10.00 -11.80 -2.94
N TRP A 159 9.56 -10.67 -3.49
CA TRP A 159 8.88 -9.65 -2.69
C TRP A 159 7.39 -9.93 -2.63
N VAL A 160 6.77 -9.64 -1.49
CA VAL A 160 5.32 -9.78 -1.28
C VAL A 160 4.69 -8.40 -1.06
N PHE A 161 3.84 -7.97 -1.99
CA PHE A 161 3.06 -6.74 -1.89
C PHE A 161 1.68 -7.01 -1.29
N THR A 162 1.28 -6.21 -0.31
CA THR A 162 -0.04 -6.28 0.31
C THR A 162 -0.62 -4.88 0.53
N GLY A 163 -1.85 -4.80 1.06
CA GLY A 163 -2.47 -3.53 1.47
C GLY A 163 -1.95 -2.94 2.78
N GLY A 164 -0.98 -3.59 3.46
CA GLY A 164 -0.28 -3.10 4.66
C GLY A 164 -1.09 -2.97 5.96
N THR A 165 -2.41 -2.84 5.89
CA THR A 165 -3.29 -2.70 7.07
C THR A 165 -3.55 -4.05 7.75
N ASN A 166 -3.79 -4.05 9.06
CA ASN A 166 -4.08 -5.24 9.85
C ASN A 166 -5.55 -5.71 9.71
N THR A 167 -6.07 -5.74 8.49
CA THR A 167 -7.46 -6.09 8.17
C THR A 167 -7.54 -7.04 6.99
N GLY A 168 -8.64 -7.79 6.92
CA GLY A 168 -9.01 -8.62 5.77
C GLY A 168 -7.90 -9.56 5.31
N VAL A 169 -7.63 -9.59 4.00
CA VAL A 169 -6.65 -10.49 3.39
C VAL A 169 -5.24 -10.28 3.93
N THR A 170 -4.85 -9.03 4.19
CA THR A 170 -3.52 -8.70 4.71
C THR A 170 -3.30 -9.31 6.08
N ARG A 171 -4.34 -9.35 6.93
CA ARG A 171 -4.30 -10.06 8.22
C ARG A 171 -4.09 -11.56 8.04
N GLN A 172 -4.79 -12.19 7.09
CA GLN A 172 -4.65 -13.63 6.82
C GLN A 172 -3.24 -13.99 6.31
N VAL A 173 -2.66 -13.15 5.45
CA VAL A 173 -1.30 -13.31 4.91
C VAL A 173 -0.22 -12.99 5.94
N GLY A 174 -0.42 -11.99 6.80
CA GLY A 174 0.54 -11.62 7.85
C GLY A 174 0.88 -12.78 8.79
N ASP A 175 -0.06 -13.69 9.03
CA ASP A 175 0.21 -14.89 9.81
C ASP A 175 1.13 -15.90 9.11
N ALA A 176 1.16 -15.94 7.77
CA ALA A 176 2.15 -16.73 7.03
C ALA A 176 3.56 -16.17 7.23
N LEU A 177 3.68 -14.83 7.20
CA LEU A 177 4.94 -14.10 7.34
C LEU A 177 5.53 -14.19 8.76
N LEU A 178 4.69 -14.38 9.79
CA LEU A 178 5.13 -14.57 11.17
C LEU A 178 6.05 -15.79 11.36
N LEU A 179 5.80 -16.88 10.63
CA LEU A 179 6.59 -18.10 10.73
C LEU A 179 8.07 -17.89 10.31
N ASP A 180 8.38 -16.72 9.78
CA ASP A 180 9.68 -16.32 9.27
C ASP A 180 10.30 -15.10 9.95
N SER A 181 9.61 -14.49 10.92
CA SER A 181 10.03 -13.19 11.48
C SER A 181 11.36 -13.22 12.24
N GLN A 182 11.91 -14.40 12.54
CA GLN A 182 13.12 -14.59 13.36
C GLN A 182 14.22 -15.38 12.64
N ARG A 183 14.21 -15.45 11.30
CA ARG A 183 15.20 -16.22 10.53
C ARG A 183 16.02 -15.32 9.61
N PRO A 184 17.33 -15.59 9.43
CA PRO A 184 18.09 -14.99 8.34
C PRO A 184 17.46 -15.38 6.99
N GLY A 185 17.38 -14.42 6.07
CA GLY A 185 16.66 -14.59 4.79
C GLY A 185 15.15 -14.43 4.91
N ARG A 186 14.67 -13.56 5.81
CA ARG A 186 13.25 -13.22 5.97
C ARG A 186 12.66 -12.71 4.66
N VAL A 187 11.44 -13.16 4.34
CA VAL A 187 10.68 -12.67 3.19
C VAL A 187 10.48 -11.14 3.26
N VAL A 188 10.85 -10.47 2.17
CA VAL A 188 10.61 -9.03 2.00
C VAL A 188 9.11 -8.81 1.79
N SER A 189 8.47 -8.14 2.74
CA SER A 189 7.03 -7.88 2.73
C SER A 189 6.77 -6.38 2.80
N ILE A 190 6.16 -5.85 1.75
CA ILE A 190 5.94 -4.41 1.55
C ILE A 190 4.44 -4.14 1.61
N GLY A 191 4.02 -3.42 2.65
CA GLY A 191 2.65 -2.94 2.80
C GLY A 191 2.48 -1.60 2.10
N ILE A 192 1.59 -1.53 1.12
CA ILE A 192 1.25 -0.28 0.42
C ILE A 192 -0.13 0.14 0.90
N ALA A 193 -0.19 1.17 1.74
CA ALA A 193 -1.40 1.57 2.44
C ALA A 193 -1.65 3.08 2.28
N PRO A 194 -2.91 3.55 2.19
CA PRO A 194 -3.22 4.96 2.19
C PRO A 194 -2.85 5.61 3.53
N TRP A 195 -2.16 6.73 3.51
CA TRP A 195 -1.84 7.52 4.71
C TRP A 195 -3.10 7.97 5.46
N GLY A 196 -4.13 8.35 4.72
CA GLY A 196 -5.38 8.91 5.27
C GLY A 196 -6.20 7.92 6.11
N ILE A 197 -6.00 6.61 5.95
CA ILE A 197 -6.74 5.58 6.72
C ILE A 197 -5.93 5.01 7.87
N ILE A 198 -4.66 5.40 8.05
CA ILE A 198 -3.83 4.90 9.14
C ILE A 198 -4.25 5.57 10.44
N GLU A 199 -4.63 4.74 11.41
CA GLU A 199 -4.91 5.18 12.77
C GLU A 199 -3.65 5.75 13.43
N ASN A 200 -3.80 6.89 14.12
CA ASN A 200 -2.72 7.65 14.76
C ASN A 200 -1.56 8.00 13.82
N ASN A 201 -1.83 8.26 12.54
CA ASN A 201 -0.79 8.65 11.56
C ASN A 201 0.05 9.88 11.99
N HIS A 202 -0.51 10.80 12.78
CA HIS A 202 0.23 11.93 13.35
C HIS A 202 1.41 11.51 14.25
N GLU A 203 1.38 10.33 14.87
CA GLU A 203 2.51 9.81 15.67
C GLU A 203 3.68 9.35 14.79
N LEU A 204 3.42 9.02 13.52
CA LEU A 204 4.42 8.64 12.52
C LEU A 204 5.11 9.85 11.89
N ILE A 205 4.73 11.08 12.25
CA ILE A 205 5.40 12.29 11.76
C ILE A 205 6.75 12.43 12.47
N GLY A 206 7.81 12.54 11.67
CA GLY A 206 9.19 12.61 12.12
C GLY A 206 10.18 12.38 10.97
N HIS A 207 11.34 13.00 11.12
CA HIS A 207 12.44 12.88 10.17
C HIS A 207 13.40 11.78 10.62
N ASN A 208 13.38 10.64 9.94
CA ASN A 208 14.21 9.46 10.24
C ASN A 208 14.12 9.01 11.71
N LYS A 209 12.90 8.85 12.22
CA LYS A 209 12.64 8.55 13.63
C LYS A 209 12.24 7.08 13.83
N ASP A 210 12.71 6.49 14.93
CA ASP A 210 12.15 5.25 15.47
C ASP A 210 10.87 5.57 16.24
N VAL A 211 9.73 5.08 15.75
CA VAL A 211 8.40 5.38 16.27
C VAL A 211 7.77 4.12 16.87
N PRO A 212 7.42 4.10 18.17
CA PRO A 212 6.67 3.00 18.74
C PRO A 212 5.24 3.00 18.17
N TYR A 213 4.74 1.84 17.74
CA TYR A 213 3.41 1.72 17.14
C TYR A 213 2.65 0.50 17.64
N HIS A 214 1.36 0.67 17.93
CA HIS A 214 0.49 -0.41 18.39
C HIS A 214 -0.43 -0.89 17.25
N SER A 215 -0.31 -2.16 16.85
CA SER A 215 -1.16 -2.78 15.81
C SER A 215 -2.52 -3.25 16.34
N ILE A 216 -3.09 -2.55 17.33
CA ILE A 216 -4.36 -2.89 17.97
C ILE A 216 -5.41 -1.89 17.50
N SER A 217 -6.40 -2.37 16.75
CA SER A 217 -7.50 -1.53 16.26
C SER A 217 -8.40 -1.07 17.40
N SER A 218 -8.76 0.22 17.41
CA SER A 218 -9.77 0.73 18.33
C SER A 218 -11.19 0.37 17.86
N PRO A 219 -12.07 -0.21 18.71
CA PRO A 219 -13.46 -0.50 18.36
C PRO A 219 -14.29 0.74 17.98
N ARG A 220 -13.83 1.94 18.35
CA ARG A 220 -14.51 3.22 18.06
C ARG A 220 -14.01 3.87 16.76
N SER A 221 -12.91 3.37 16.21
CA SER A 221 -12.25 3.95 15.05
C SER A 221 -12.75 3.32 13.76
N LYS A 222 -12.94 4.14 12.73
CA LYS A 222 -13.21 3.69 11.36
C LYS A 222 -11.93 3.59 10.52
N LEU A 223 -10.78 3.91 11.14
CA LEU A 223 -9.46 3.82 10.54
C LEU A 223 -8.88 2.41 10.72
N ALA A 224 -7.74 2.15 10.12
CA ALA A 224 -7.05 0.88 10.22
C ALA A 224 -5.64 1.05 10.78
N VAL A 225 -5.20 0.08 11.56
CA VAL A 225 -3.81 0.00 12.03
C VAL A 225 -2.93 -0.72 11.03
N LEU A 226 -1.63 -0.43 11.03
CA LEU A 226 -0.64 -1.16 10.23
C LEU A 226 -0.43 -2.59 10.75
N ASN A 227 -0.15 -3.53 9.85
CA ASN A 227 0.08 -4.93 10.19
C ASN A 227 1.53 -5.18 10.63
N ASN A 228 1.74 -5.64 11.87
CA ASN A 228 3.05 -5.86 12.47
C ASN A 228 3.90 -7.01 11.88
N ARG A 229 3.48 -7.63 10.76
CA ARG A 229 4.20 -8.74 10.12
C ARG A 229 4.95 -8.32 8.87
N HIS A 230 4.79 -7.08 8.44
CA HIS A 230 5.51 -6.50 7.30
C HIS A 230 6.87 -5.95 7.72
N THR A 231 7.80 -5.85 6.77
CA THR A 231 9.15 -5.28 6.97
C THR A 231 9.26 -3.87 6.44
N TYR A 232 8.40 -3.48 5.50
CA TYR A 232 8.44 -2.18 4.82
C TYR A 232 7.05 -1.62 4.60
N PHE A 233 6.91 -0.31 4.63
CA PHE A 233 5.67 0.40 4.34
C PHE A 233 5.84 1.58 3.40
N LEU A 234 5.01 1.60 2.36
CA LEU A 234 4.74 2.78 1.55
C LEU A 234 3.40 3.36 1.99
N LEU A 235 3.42 4.54 2.61
CA LEU A 235 2.23 5.22 3.11
C LEU A 235 1.79 6.30 2.12
N VAL A 236 0.85 5.93 1.25
CA VAL A 236 0.50 6.68 0.05
C VAL A 236 -0.49 7.80 0.37
N ASP A 237 -0.15 9.02 -0.02
CA ASP A 237 -0.85 10.23 0.37
C ASP A 237 -1.43 10.97 -0.85
N ASP A 238 -2.75 11.08 -0.90
CA ASP A 238 -3.49 11.87 -1.88
C ASP A 238 -4.13 13.13 -1.24
N GLY A 239 -3.82 13.43 0.03
CA GLY A 239 -4.41 14.52 0.79
C GLY A 239 -5.82 14.22 1.35
N THR A 240 -6.33 13.00 1.20
CA THR A 240 -7.59 12.59 1.82
C THR A 240 -7.40 12.06 3.25
N SER A 241 -8.49 12.07 4.03
CA SER A 241 -8.57 11.50 5.37
C SER A 241 -9.74 10.51 5.44
N GLY A 242 -9.47 9.30 5.93
CA GLY A 242 -10.45 8.22 6.07
C GLY A 242 -10.90 7.59 4.75
N ARG A 243 -10.16 7.76 3.64
CA ARG A 243 -10.51 7.21 2.32
C ARG A 243 -9.44 6.25 1.81
N TYR A 244 -9.92 5.16 1.21
CA TYR A 244 -9.07 4.25 0.45
C TYR A 244 -9.00 4.67 -1.02
N GLY A 245 -7.99 4.19 -1.75
CA GLY A 245 -7.88 4.37 -3.19
C GLY A 245 -6.59 5.06 -3.62
N ALA A 246 -5.98 5.86 -2.74
CA ALA A 246 -4.73 6.57 -2.98
C ALA A 246 -3.60 5.63 -3.45
N GLU A 247 -3.59 4.39 -2.97
CA GLU A 247 -2.56 3.39 -3.20
C GLU A 247 -2.70 2.66 -4.55
N ILE A 248 -3.88 2.64 -5.16
CA ILE A 248 -4.23 1.69 -6.23
C ILE A 248 -3.37 1.93 -7.47
N GLU A 249 -3.38 3.16 -7.98
CA GLU A 249 -2.66 3.49 -9.22
C GLU A 249 -1.14 3.47 -9.02
N LEU A 250 -0.66 3.95 -7.86
CA LEU A 250 0.75 3.91 -7.50
C LEU A 250 1.27 2.47 -7.45
N ARG A 251 0.52 1.56 -6.82
CA ARG A 251 0.87 0.14 -6.75
C ARG A 251 0.94 -0.49 -8.13
N LYS A 252 -0.03 -0.23 -9.00
CA LYS A 252 -0.05 -0.76 -10.39
C LYS A 252 1.16 -0.28 -11.19
N LYS A 253 1.45 1.03 -11.15
CA LYS A 253 2.62 1.62 -11.82
C LYS A 253 3.93 1.04 -11.29
N LEU A 254 4.02 0.85 -9.98
CA LEU A 254 5.20 0.26 -9.34
C LEU A 254 5.40 -1.20 -9.73
N GLU A 255 4.35 -2.02 -9.69
CA GLU A 255 4.40 -3.43 -10.12
C GLU A 255 4.87 -3.55 -11.57
N LYS A 256 4.27 -2.77 -12.49
CA LYS A 256 4.65 -2.74 -13.90
C LYS A 256 6.07 -2.23 -14.13
N TYR A 257 6.49 -1.23 -13.37
CA TYR A 257 7.85 -0.71 -13.47
C TYR A 257 8.88 -1.74 -13.01
N ILE A 258 8.61 -2.45 -11.91
CA ILE A 258 9.48 -3.55 -11.43
C ILE A 258 9.51 -4.68 -12.47
N SER A 259 8.38 -5.00 -13.11
CA SER A 259 8.28 -6.14 -14.01
C SER A 259 9.10 -6.02 -15.30
N ILE A 260 9.49 -4.80 -15.66
CA ILE A 260 10.33 -4.53 -16.84
C ILE A 260 11.80 -4.28 -16.48
N GLN A 261 12.15 -4.26 -15.19
CA GLN A 261 13.55 -4.12 -14.78
C GLN A 261 14.31 -5.42 -15.08
N LYS A 262 15.51 -5.27 -15.65
CA LYS A 262 16.42 -6.39 -15.83
C LYS A 262 17.11 -6.69 -14.51
N LEU A 263 17.10 -7.96 -14.12
CA LEU A 263 17.76 -8.42 -12.88
C LEU A 263 19.28 -8.22 -12.93
N HIS A 264 19.87 -8.40 -14.11
CA HIS A 264 21.27 -8.08 -14.39
C HIS A 264 21.41 -7.49 -15.81
N PRO A 265 22.46 -6.71 -16.10
CA PRO A 265 22.68 -6.13 -17.43
C PRO A 265 22.66 -7.15 -18.58
N SER A 266 23.14 -8.37 -18.30
CA SER A 266 23.20 -9.49 -19.25
C SER A 266 21.99 -10.43 -19.16
N ALA A 267 21.02 -10.19 -18.28
CA ALA A 267 19.85 -11.04 -18.15
C ALA A 267 18.86 -10.78 -19.30
N HIS A 268 18.37 -11.87 -19.89
CA HIS A 268 17.32 -11.84 -20.91
C HIS A 268 15.90 -11.89 -20.32
N TYR A 269 15.78 -11.95 -18.99
CA TYR A 269 14.51 -12.03 -18.26
C TYR A 269 14.42 -10.91 -17.21
N SER A 270 13.20 -10.43 -17.00
CA SER A 270 12.85 -9.43 -16.00
C SER A 270 12.12 -10.07 -14.82
N THR A 271 11.80 -9.30 -13.78
CA THR A 271 11.01 -9.79 -12.63
C THR A 271 9.58 -10.15 -13.06
N PRO A 272 9.16 -11.43 -13.06
CA PRO A 272 7.75 -11.78 -13.26
C PRO A 272 6.89 -11.28 -12.09
N VAL A 273 5.65 -10.87 -12.40
CA VAL A 273 4.63 -10.53 -11.41
C VAL A 273 3.56 -11.61 -11.43
N VAL A 274 3.10 -12.02 -10.25
CA VAL A 274 1.98 -12.95 -10.08
C VAL A 274 1.02 -12.38 -9.05
N SER A 275 -0.28 -12.37 -9.37
CA SER A 275 -1.34 -11.93 -8.48
C SER A 275 -1.95 -13.13 -7.73
N LEU A 276 -2.02 -13.07 -6.41
CA LEU A 276 -2.70 -14.08 -5.59
C LEU A 276 -3.98 -13.48 -5.01
N VAL A 277 -5.12 -14.05 -5.39
CA VAL A 277 -6.45 -13.61 -4.96
C VAL A 277 -6.95 -14.52 -3.84
N ILE A 278 -7.26 -13.91 -2.70
CA ILE A 278 -7.89 -14.57 -1.57
C ILE A 278 -9.14 -13.78 -1.24
N GLU A 279 -10.28 -14.45 -1.36
CA GLU A 279 -11.59 -13.85 -1.08
C GLU A 279 -11.80 -12.64 -2.04
N GLY A 280 -12.11 -11.42 -1.57
CA GLY A 280 -12.36 -10.25 -2.41
C GLY A 280 -13.82 -9.85 -2.64
N GLY A 281 -13.97 -8.59 -3.06
CA GLY A 281 -15.24 -8.01 -3.51
C GLY A 281 -15.18 -7.56 -4.96
N THR A 282 -16.07 -6.66 -5.36
CA THR A 282 -16.13 -6.12 -6.73
C THR A 282 -14.83 -5.47 -7.19
N HIS A 283 -14.14 -4.75 -6.29
CA HIS A 283 -12.82 -4.18 -6.58
C HIS A 283 -11.76 -5.26 -6.88
N THR A 284 -11.85 -6.42 -6.25
CA THR A 284 -10.95 -7.55 -6.50
C THR A 284 -11.20 -8.12 -7.89
N ILE A 285 -12.46 -8.28 -8.30
CA ILE A 285 -12.82 -8.72 -9.66
C ILE A 285 -12.26 -7.73 -10.70
N ARG A 286 -12.44 -6.42 -10.46
CA ARG A 286 -11.88 -5.39 -11.34
C ARG A 286 -10.35 -5.48 -11.43
N ALA A 287 -9.67 -5.64 -10.30
CA ALA A 287 -8.22 -5.80 -10.28
C ALA A 287 -7.78 -7.06 -11.06
N VAL A 288 -8.48 -8.18 -10.91
CA VAL A 288 -8.22 -9.41 -11.68
C VAL A 288 -8.38 -9.16 -13.18
N LEU A 289 -9.48 -8.52 -13.60
CA LEU A 289 -9.69 -8.15 -15.01
C LEU A 289 -8.50 -7.32 -15.52
N GLU A 290 -8.12 -6.28 -14.78
CA GLU A 290 -7.00 -5.41 -15.17
C GLU A 290 -5.66 -6.18 -15.27
N TYR A 291 -5.41 -7.17 -14.42
CA TYR A 291 -4.20 -8.01 -14.49
C TYR A 291 -4.21 -8.94 -15.71
N VAL A 292 -5.31 -9.64 -15.97
CA VAL A 292 -5.38 -10.61 -17.07
C VAL A 292 -5.48 -9.95 -18.44
N THR A 293 -5.90 -8.69 -18.51
CA THR A 293 -5.94 -7.90 -19.74
C THR A 293 -4.75 -6.95 -19.91
N ASP A 294 -3.78 -6.94 -19.00
CA ASP A 294 -2.56 -6.13 -19.20
C ASP A 294 -1.70 -6.72 -20.32
N THR A 295 -0.74 -5.94 -20.80
CA THR A 295 0.21 -6.35 -21.82
C THR A 295 1.65 -6.23 -21.28
N PRO A 296 2.34 -7.36 -21.01
CA PRO A 296 1.83 -8.74 -21.06
C PRO A 296 0.85 -9.06 -19.91
N PRO A 297 -0.02 -10.08 -20.06
CA PRO A 297 -0.94 -10.48 -18.99
C PRO A 297 -0.18 -10.92 -17.73
N VAL A 298 -0.70 -10.52 -16.56
CA VAL A 298 -0.18 -10.95 -15.26
C VAL A 298 -0.92 -12.22 -14.83
N PRO A 299 -0.22 -13.34 -14.59
CA PRO A 299 -0.84 -14.57 -14.10
C PRO A 299 -1.55 -14.34 -12.75
N VAL A 300 -2.78 -14.86 -12.64
CA VAL A 300 -3.60 -14.75 -11.43
C VAL A 300 -3.86 -16.14 -10.84
N VAL A 301 -3.50 -16.31 -9.57
CA VAL A 301 -3.76 -17.51 -8.76
C VAL A 301 -4.97 -17.24 -7.88
N ILE A 302 -6.04 -18.03 -8.06
CA ILE A 302 -7.26 -17.91 -7.26
C ILE A 302 -7.25 -18.94 -6.12
N CYS A 303 -7.47 -18.47 -4.88
CA CYS A 303 -7.64 -19.33 -3.73
C CYS A 303 -9.10 -19.81 -3.62
N ASP A 304 -9.42 -20.90 -4.33
CA ASP A 304 -10.76 -21.53 -4.27
C ASP A 304 -11.14 -21.96 -2.84
N GLY A 305 -12.39 -21.70 -2.46
CA GLY A 305 -12.94 -21.94 -1.12
C GLY A 305 -12.57 -20.86 -0.10
N SER A 306 -12.03 -19.72 -0.54
CA SER A 306 -11.73 -18.58 0.33
C SER A 306 -12.88 -17.58 0.45
N GLY A 307 -13.92 -17.70 -0.39
CA GLY A 307 -15.16 -16.92 -0.30
C GLY A 307 -15.33 -15.84 -1.38
N ARG A 308 -16.58 -15.34 -1.48
CA ARG A 308 -17.01 -14.18 -2.31
C ARG A 308 -16.37 -14.16 -3.71
N ALA A 309 -15.56 -13.14 -4.04
CA ALA A 309 -15.05 -12.95 -5.40
C ALA A 309 -14.14 -14.10 -5.87
N ALA A 310 -13.28 -14.64 -5.00
CA ALA A 310 -12.42 -15.77 -5.34
C ALA A 310 -13.22 -17.01 -5.75
N ASP A 311 -14.25 -17.36 -4.98
CA ASP A 311 -15.09 -18.53 -5.29
C ASP A 311 -15.92 -18.31 -6.55
N LEU A 312 -16.40 -17.09 -6.79
CA LEU A 312 -17.10 -16.74 -8.03
C LEU A 312 -16.17 -16.93 -9.25
N LEU A 313 -14.95 -16.38 -9.19
CA LEU A 313 -13.96 -16.50 -10.26
C LEU A 313 -13.55 -17.97 -10.49
N ALA A 314 -13.34 -18.74 -9.41
CA ALA A 314 -13.02 -20.16 -9.48
C ALA A 314 -14.16 -20.98 -10.09
N PHE A 315 -15.41 -20.67 -9.73
CA PHE A 315 -16.59 -21.32 -10.30
C PHE A 315 -16.73 -21.03 -11.79
N THR A 316 -16.61 -19.76 -12.21
CA THR A 316 -16.71 -19.38 -13.63
C THR A 316 -15.63 -20.02 -14.50
N HIS A 317 -14.44 -20.25 -13.95
CA HIS A 317 -13.36 -20.95 -14.65
C HIS A 317 -13.67 -22.44 -14.85
N ARG A 318 -14.33 -23.10 -13.89
CA ARG A 318 -14.65 -24.54 -13.98
C ARG A 318 -15.79 -24.85 -14.93
N TRP A 319 -16.67 -23.88 -15.18
CA TRP A 319 -17.84 -24.03 -16.04
C TRP A 319 -17.84 -22.96 -17.14
N PRO A 320 -16.90 -23.01 -18.10
CA PRO A 320 -16.95 -22.12 -19.24
C PRO A 320 -18.25 -22.38 -20.00
N ILE A 321 -19.09 -21.35 -20.14
CA ILE A 321 -20.21 -21.41 -21.06
C ILE A 321 -19.60 -21.59 -22.45
N PRO A 322 -20.00 -22.59 -23.25
CA PRO A 322 -19.47 -22.75 -24.60
C PRO A 322 -19.96 -21.58 -25.44
N PHE A 323 -19.13 -20.55 -25.56
CA PHE A 323 -19.27 -19.52 -26.58
C PHE A 323 -18.24 -19.82 -27.67
N GLU A 324 -18.72 -19.94 -28.90
CA GLU A 324 -17.93 -20.00 -30.13
C GLU A 324 -17.09 -18.71 -30.23
N SER A 325 -15.82 -18.76 -29.85
CA SER A 325 -14.71 -17.99 -30.42
C SER A 325 -13.43 -18.22 -29.62
N ASP A 326 -12.33 -18.39 -30.36
CA ASP A 326 -11.00 -18.79 -29.92
C ASP A 326 -10.35 -17.81 -28.93
N MET A 327 -10.69 -17.88 -27.64
CA MET A 327 -9.88 -17.28 -26.57
C MET A 327 -9.23 -18.37 -25.72
N GLN A 328 -7.99 -18.69 -26.07
CA GLN A 328 -7.14 -19.63 -25.36
C GLN A 328 -6.62 -18.98 -24.06
N TRP A 329 -7.31 -19.22 -22.94
CA TRP A 329 -6.81 -18.86 -21.62
C TRP A 329 -5.76 -19.88 -21.17
N ILE A 330 -4.50 -19.46 -20.99
CA ILE A 330 -3.47 -20.27 -20.33
C ILE A 330 -3.60 -20.03 -18.83
N VAL A 331 -4.16 -21.01 -18.10
CA VAL A 331 -4.09 -21.07 -16.64
C VAL A 331 -3.37 -22.35 -16.24
N ALA A 332 -2.40 -22.20 -15.33
CA ALA A 332 -1.60 -23.29 -14.81
C ALA A 332 -2.46 -24.26 -13.97
N ASP A 333 -2.91 -25.35 -14.58
CA ASP A 333 -3.43 -26.49 -13.85
C ASP A 333 -2.30 -27.12 -13.03
N LYS A 334 -2.53 -27.24 -11.71
CA LYS A 334 -1.69 -27.91 -10.71
C LYS A 334 -0.34 -27.23 -10.42
N LEU A 335 -0.38 -26.22 -9.55
CA LEU A 335 0.75 -25.91 -8.65
C LEU A 335 0.42 -26.39 -7.23
N PHE A 336 0.41 -27.71 -7.02
CA PHE A 336 0.75 -28.37 -5.74
C PHE A 336 1.14 -29.83 -5.98
#